data_AF-A0A2A2QEE2-F1
#
_entry.id   AF-A0A2A2QEE2-F1
#
_cell.length_a   1.000
_cell.length_b   1.000
_cell.length_c   1.000
_cell.angle_alpha   90.00
_cell.angle_beta   90.00
_cell.angle_gamma   90.00
#
_symmetry.space_group_name_H-M   'P 1'
#
loop_
_entity.id
_entity.type
_entity.pdbx_description
1 polymer ?
#
loop_
_entity_poly.entity_id
_entity_poly.type
_entity_poly.pdbx_seq_one_letter_code
_entity_poly.pdbx_strand_id
1 'polypeptide(L)'
;MSGWIKIAILVVALLAFGVARMPYEQALSSSLRDAGLFPPALQIGTRDKIGQTCSAVALGGLRTLVATFLNLRAFTYFTEQRWQDVEETFNTIVDLAPRTRYYWETGSWHMAYNAASYYINDSKLPPLRRREAWRMSILKGRAFLERGIRNNPDDWSLLASLGFLLSDSNKYPAFRDKNATFAAAADAYRKADASGNALGYVKRSAFYALARVDGREAEALKEARRLYAQGKINHTPTLKALLFVLQAWENPQMDLLASAVEIFGTPENAYEILSMHWRRTREGFPVYGVSQAILLLEERLEVPKDKSVLNLPLLAPGGPDEWFR
;
A
#
# COMPACT_ATOMS: atom_id res chain seq x y z
N MET A 1 53.45 -34.67 29.15
CA MET A 1 52.92 -33.90 28.00
C MET A 1 52.83 -32.43 28.41
N SER A 2 53.59 -31.53 27.77
CA SER A 2 53.60 -30.10 28.15
C SER A 2 52.23 -29.46 27.89
N GLY A 3 51.89 -28.40 28.64
CA GLY A 3 50.59 -27.71 28.50
C GLY A 3 50.31 -27.25 27.06
N TRP A 4 51.35 -26.85 26.33
CA TRP A 4 51.26 -26.41 24.94
C TRP A 4 50.85 -27.52 23.96
N ILE A 5 51.29 -28.76 24.19
CA ILE A 5 50.89 -29.92 23.36
C ILE A 5 49.41 -30.24 23.57
N LYS A 6 48.91 -30.12 24.80
CA LYS A 6 47.46 -30.29 25.09
C LYS A 6 46.62 -29.25 24.37
N ILE A 7 47.05 -27.98 24.39
CA ILE A 7 46.36 -26.89 23.70
C ILE A 7 46.36 -27.13 22.18
N ALA A 8 47.51 -27.51 21.61
CA ALA A 8 47.61 -27.79 20.17
C ALA A 8 46.68 -28.94 19.74
N ILE A 9 46.62 -30.03 20.52
CA ILE A 9 45.70 -31.15 20.25
C ILE A 9 44.24 -30.70 20.32
N LEU A 10 43.88 -29.88 21.32
CA LEU A 10 42.53 -29.33 21.45
C LEU A 10 42.14 -28.45 20.26
N VAL A 11 43.03 -27.59 19.81
CA VAL A 11 42.81 -26.73 18.63
C VAL A 11 42.64 -27.57 17.37
N VAL A 12 43.52 -28.55 17.15
CA VAL A 12 43.43 -29.45 15.99
C VAL A 12 42.14 -30.27 16.02
N ALA A 13 41.75 -30.80 17.19
CA ALA A 13 40.51 -31.54 17.35
C ALA A 13 39.28 -30.67 17.07
N LEU A 14 39.26 -29.41 17.54
CA LEU A 14 38.18 -28.46 17.26
C LEU A 14 38.10 -28.10 15.77
N LEU A 15 39.24 -27.87 15.12
CA LEU A 15 39.29 -27.60 13.68
C LEU A 15 38.85 -28.81 12.85
N ALA A 16 39.34 -30.01 13.18
CA ALA A 16 38.96 -31.24 12.50
C ALA A 16 37.47 -31.54 12.66
N PHE A 17 36.93 -31.36 13.87
CA PHE A 17 35.49 -31.49 14.12
C PHE A 17 34.68 -30.45 13.33
N GLY A 18 35.13 -29.19 13.29
CA GLY A 18 34.51 -28.14 12.51
C GLY A 18 34.47 -28.48 11.01
N VAL A 19 35.59 -28.90 10.43
CA VAL A 19 35.69 -29.31 9.02
C VAL A 19 34.81 -30.52 8.72
N ALA A 20 34.80 -31.53 9.60
CA ALA A 20 33.99 -32.73 9.41
C ALA A 20 32.48 -32.44 9.46
N ARG A 21 32.06 -31.47 10.29
CA ARG A 21 30.66 -31.07 10.46
C ARG A 21 30.18 -30.05 9.42
N MET A 22 31.08 -29.27 8.85
CA MET A 22 30.79 -28.22 7.86
C MET A 22 29.91 -28.67 6.68
N PRO A 23 30.14 -29.81 5.99
CA PRO A 23 29.30 -30.21 4.86
C PRO A 23 27.86 -30.53 5.29
N TYR A 24 27.67 -31.11 6.47
CA TYR A 24 26.34 -31.40 7.01
C TYR A 24 25.60 -30.11 7.36
N GLU A 25 26.27 -29.15 8.01
CA GLU A 25 25.69 -27.84 8.30
C GLU A 25 25.37 -27.04 7.05
N GLN A 26 26.22 -27.12 6.02
CA GLN A 26 25.99 -26.46 4.75
C GLN A 26 24.82 -27.09 3.99
N ALA A 27 24.74 -28.42 3.94
CA ALA A 27 23.63 -29.15 3.32
C ALA A 27 22.30 -28.86 4.03
N LEU A 28 22.29 -28.93 5.38
CA LEU A 28 21.11 -28.58 6.18
C LEU A 28 20.74 -27.10 6.02
N SER A 29 21.72 -26.20 6.03
CA SER A 29 21.45 -24.76 5.82
C SER A 29 20.95 -24.48 4.41
N SER A 30 21.40 -25.23 3.39
CA SER A 30 20.89 -25.12 2.04
C SER A 30 19.44 -25.60 1.98
N SER A 31 19.16 -26.80 2.49
CA SER A 31 17.80 -27.36 2.46
C SER A 31 16.81 -26.49 3.24
N LEU A 32 17.22 -25.94 4.40
CA LEU A 32 16.41 -25.00 5.17
C LEU A 32 16.20 -23.67 4.43
N ARG A 33 17.17 -23.20 3.63
CA ARG A 33 17.00 -22.02 2.78
C ARG A 33 16.07 -22.29 1.60
N ASP A 34 16.21 -23.45 0.96
CA ASP A 34 15.38 -23.88 -0.17
C ASP A 34 13.92 -24.07 0.28
N ALA A 35 13.71 -24.56 1.50
CA ALA A 35 12.41 -24.64 2.15
C ALA A 35 11.90 -23.28 2.70
N GLY A 36 12.67 -22.20 2.55
CA GLY A 36 12.30 -20.85 3.03
C GLY A 36 12.33 -20.66 4.55
N LEU A 37 12.83 -21.65 5.30
CA LEU A 37 12.92 -21.62 6.76
C LEU A 37 14.10 -20.78 7.27
N PHE A 38 15.17 -20.68 6.49
CA PHE A 38 16.32 -19.81 6.79
C PHE A 38 16.37 -18.60 5.85
N PRO A 39 16.71 -17.40 6.36
CA PRO A 39 16.91 -16.23 5.51
C PRO A 39 18.12 -16.40 4.58
N PRO A 40 18.15 -15.67 3.45
CA PRO A 40 19.32 -15.65 2.57
C PRO A 40 20.59 -15.21 3.32
N ALA A 41 21.75 -15.48 2.72
CA ALA A 41 23.01 -15.06 3.28
C ALA A 41 23.06 -13.51 3.40
N LEU A 42 23.51 -13.02 4.55
CA LEU A 42 23.71 -11.58 4.77
C LEU A 42 24.73 -11.05 3.75
N GLN A 43 24.32 -10.06 2.96
CA GLN A 43 25.23 -9.36 2.07
C GLN A 43 26.30 -8.61 2.87
N ILE A 44 27.47 -8.45 2.26
CA ILE A 44 28.63 -7.81 2.91
C ILE A 44 28.25 -6.40 3.39
N GLY A 45 27.54 -5.62 2.58
CA GLY A 45 27.12 -4.25 2.95
C GLY A 45 26.15 -4.15 4.13
N THR A 46 25.40 -5.20 4.46
CA THR A 46 24.54 -5.22 5.67
C THR A 46 25.39 -5.40 6.93
N ARG A 47 26.53 -6.10 6.85
CA ARG A 47 27.45 -6.32 7.98
C ARG A 47 28.11 -5.01 8.45
N ASP A 48 28.47 -4.16 7.49
CA ASP A 48 29.08 -2.87 7.79
C ASP A 48 28.12 -1.93 8.52
N LYS A 49 26.81 -2.02 8.22
CA LYS A 49 25.77 -1.15 8.81
C LYS A 49 25.39 -1.49 10.25
N ILE A 50 25.44 -2.77 10.63
CA ILE A 50 25.06 -3.23 11.98
C ILE A 50 26.22 -3.21 12.98
N GLY A 51 27.45 -3.02 12.49
CA GLY A 51 28.67 -3.09 13.30
C GLY A 51 29.11 -4.53 13.62
N GLN A 52 30.34 -4.70 14.11
CA GLN A 52 30.96 -6.02 14.31
C GLN A 52 30.25 -6.88 15.36
N THR A 53 29.81 -6.28 16.48
CA THR A 53 29.15 -7.00 17.57
C THR A 53 27.77 -7.54 17.16
N CYS A 54 26.94 -6.72 16.51
CA CYS A 54 25.66 -7.19 15.98
C CYS A 54 25.84 -8.15 14.81
N SER A 55 26.91 -8.01 14.02
CA SER A 55 27.25 -8.98 12.97
C SER A 55 27.55 -10.37 13.56
N ALA A 56 28.32 -10.45 14.64
CA ALA A 56 28.58 -11.71 15.34
C ALA A 56 27.30 -12.34 15.90
N VAL A 57 26.42 -11.53 16.52
CA VAL A 57 25.12 -11.98 17.05
C VAL A 57 24.18 -12.45 15.93
N ALA A 58 24.14 -11.72 14.81
CA ALA A 58 23.36 -12.07 13.62
C ALA A 58 23.86 -13.36 12.95
N LEU A 59 25.17 -13.65 13.02
CA LEU A 59 25.75 -14.93 12.56
C LEU A 59 25.41 -16.09 13.50
N GLY A 60 25.21 -15.84 14.80
CA GLY A 60 24.75 -16.81 15.79
C GLY A 60 23.26 -17.16 15.75
N GLY A 61 22.53 -16.78 14.68
CA GLY A 61 21.11 -17.08 14.50
C GLY A 61 20.12 -16.06 15.09
N LEU A 62 20.61 -14.97 15.69
CA LEU A 62 19.78 -13.97 16.39
C LEU A 62 19.44 -12.73 15.51
N ARG A 63 19.36 -12.89 14.18
CA ARG A 63 19.12 -11.78 13.24
C ARG A 63 17.81 -11.04 13.51
N THR A 64 16.75 -11.79 13.83
CA THR A 64 15.43 -11.26 14.14
C THR A 64 15.43 -10.46 15.45
N LEU A 65 16.24 -10.85 16.44
CA LEU A 65 16.42 -10.08 17.67
C LEU A 65 17.12 -8.74 17.39
N VAL A 66 18.19 -8.76 16.58
CA VAL A 66 18.87 -7.52 16.14
C VAL A 66 17.90 -6.62 15.38
N ALA A 67 17.10 -7.18 14.48
CA ALA A 67 16.05 -6.44 13.76
C ALA A 67 15.04 -5.78 14.71
N THR A 68 14.64 -6.44 15.80
CA THR A 68 13.76 -5.86 16.83
C THR A 68 14.40 -4.67 17.54
N PHE A 69 15.68 -4.75 17.95
CA PHE A 69 16.37 -3.62 18.56
C PHE A 69 16.54 -2.45 17.58
N LEU A 70 16.85 -2.73 16.32
CA LEU A 70 16.89 -1.70 15.28
C LEU A 70 15.52 -1.07 15.05
N ASN A 71 14.42 -1.81 15.17
CA ASN A 71 13.07 -1.25 15.08
C ASN A 71 12.78 -0.27 16.22
N LEU A 72 13.20 -0.60 17.45
CA LEU A 72 13.11 0.34 18.59
C LEU A 72 13.94 1.61 18.34
N ARG A 73 15.14 1.48 17.76
CA ARG A 73 15.96 2.63 17.37
C ARG A 73 15.33 3.44 16.23
N ALA A 74 14.72 2.79 15.25
CA ALA A 74 13.99 3.47 14.17
C ALA A 74 12.83 4.30 14.71
N PHE A 75 12.17 3.85 15.79
CA PHE A 75 11.15 4.63 16.47
C PHE A 75 11.70 5.94 17.05
N THR A 76 12.90 5.94 17.64
CA THR A 76 13.56 7.19 18.07
C THR A 76 13.77 8.14 16.90
N TYR A 77 14.33 7.66 15.78
CA TYR A 77 14.52 8.48 14.58
C TYR A 77 13.21 9.01 14.01
N PHE A 78 12.14 8.22 14.07
CA PHE A 78 10.80 8.64 13.70
C PHE A 78 10.32 9.81 14.58
N THR A 79 10.46 9.70 15.91
CA THR A 79 10.06 10.78 16.84
C THR A 79 10.87 12.06 16.65
N GLU A 80 12.14 11.93 16.27
CA GLU A 80 13.05 13.05 15.96
C GLU A 80 12.87 13.57 14.52
N GLN A 81 11.95 13.01 13.73
CA GLN A 81 11.70 13.36 12.32
C GLN A 81 12.94 13.19 11.42
N ARG A 82 13.83 12.27 11.77
CA ARG A 82 15.05 11.94 11.02
C ARG A 82 14.75 10.91 9.94
N TRP A 83 14.01 11.32 8.92
CA TRP A 83 13.42 10.41 7.92
C TRP A 83 14.44 9.59 7.13
N GLN A 84 15.63 10.15 6.85
CA GLN A 84 16.70 9.40 6.21
C GLN A 84 17.20 8.25 7.10
N ASP A 85 17.40 8.51 8.40
CA ASP A 85 17.82 7.48 9.34
C ASP A 85 16.73 6.40 9.54
N VAL A 86 15.46 6.78 9.51
CA VAL A 86 14.33 5.83 9.50
C VAL A 86 14.42 4.92 8.27
N GLU A 87 14.57 5.49 7.07
CA GLU A 87 14.70 4.74 5.82
C GLU A 87 15.88 3.77 5.85
N GLU A 88 17.07 4.24 6.22
CA GLU A 88 18.29 3.43 6.27
C GLU A 88 18.19 2.30 7.31
N THR A 89 17.59 2.60 8.46
CA THR A 89 17.39 1.60 9.52
C THR A 89 16.41 0.53 9.07
N PHE A 90 15.27 0.88 8.46
CA PHE A 90 14.32 -0.11 7.94
C PHE A 90 14.90 -0.95 6.81
N ASN A 91 15.75 -0.39 5.94
CA ASN A 91 16.51 -1.19 4.97
C ASN A 91 17.39 -2.23 5.65
N THR A 92 18.08 -1.87 6.72
CA THR A 92 18.93 -2.79 7.48
C THR A 92 18.10 -3.86 8.21
N ILE A 93 16.96 -3.48 8.79
CA ILE A 93 16.02 -4.39 9.46
C ILE A 93 15.54 -5.48 8.50
N VAL A 94 15.13 -5.12 7.29
CA VAL A 94 14.60 -6.10 6.33
C VAL A 94 15.67 -6.96 5.68
N ASP A 95 16.93 -6.51 5.63
CA ASP A 95 18.05 -7.38 5.26
C ASP A 95 18.30 -8.46 6.32
N LEU A 96 18.05 -8.16 7.60
CA LEU A 96 18.18 -9.10 8.71
C LEU A 96 16.99 -10.06 8.82
N ALA A 97 15.77 -9.56 8.59
CA ALA A 97 14.51 -10.29 8.75
C ALA A 97 13.59 -10.13 7.52
N PRO A 98 14.00 -10.61 6.32
CA PRO A 98 13.29 -10.34 5.06
C PRO A 98 11.93 -11.02 4.94
N ARG A 99 11.66 -12.06 5.73
CA ARG A 99 10.37 -12.78 5.75
C ARG A 99 9.35 -12.19 6.72
N THR A 100 9.71 -11.14 7.45
CA THR A 100 8.83 -10.53 8.45
C THR A 100 8.03 -9.40 7.81
N ARG A 101 6.77 -9.68 7.46
CA ARG A 101 5.81 -8.71 6.90
C ARG A 101 5.84 -7.35 7.59
N TYR A 102 5.76 -7.35 8.92
CA TYR A 102 5.60 -6.15 9.72
C TYR A 102 6.64 -5.07 9.40
N TYR A 103 7.90 -5.44 9.17
CA TYR A 103 8.96 -4.46 8.87
C TYR A 103 8.82 -3.87 7.47
N TRP A 104 8.32 -4.65 6.50
CA TRP A 104 8.03 -4.16 5.15
C TRP A 104 6.87 -3.17 5.13
N GLU A 105 5.75 -3.52 5.76
CA GLU A 105 4.58 -2.64 5.87
C GLU A 105 4.94 -1.35 6.61
N THR A 106 5.54 -1.48 7.80
CA THR A 106 5.89 -0.33 8.65
C THR A 106 6.90 0.59 7.99
N GLY A 107 7.97 0.04 7.39
CA GLY A 107 8.98 0.83 6.69
C GLY A 107 8.38 1.57 5.48
N SER A 108 7.53 0.88 4.68
CA SER A 108 6.85 1.52 3.56
C SER A 108 5.91 2.64 4.00
N TRP A 109 5.21 2.45 5.13
CA TRP A 109 4.32 3.44 5.72
C TRP A 109 5.07 4.68 6.20
N HIS A 110 6.19 4.50 6.92
CA HIS A 110 7.00 5.63 7.36
C HIS A 110 7.51 6.47 6.17
N MET A 111 7.90 5.84 5.07
CA MET A 111 8.35 6.55 3.87
C MET A 111 7.19 7.21 3.12
N ALA A 112 6.21 6.44 2.65
CA ALA A 112 5.17 6.94 1.76
C ALA A 112 4.10 7.80 2.43
N TYR A 113 3.90 7.64 3.75
CA TYR A 113 2.90 8.38 4.51
C TYR A 113 3.55 9.41 5.40
N ASN A 114 4.34 8.99 6.38
CA ASN A 114 4.80 9.90 7.43
C ASN A 114 5.83 10.92 6.92
N ALA A 115 6.89 10.46 6.25
CA ALA A 115 7.90 11.34 5.66
C ALA A 115 7.32 12.20 4.54
N ALA A 116 6.50 11.62 3.67
CA ALA A 116 5.83 12.37 2.61
C ALA A 116 4.97 13.51 3.19
N SER A 117 4.13 13.20 4.19
CA SER A 117 3.30 14.20 4.87
C SER A 117 4.14 15.26 5.60
N TYR A 118 5.26 14.88 6.20
CA TYR A 118 6.21 15.84 6.78
C TYR A 118 6.75 16.82 5.72
N TYR A 119 7.35 16.30 4.65
CA TYR A 119 8.04 17.13 3.66
C TYR A 119 7.11 18.09 2.92
N ILE A 120 5.87 17.67 2.66
CA ILE A 120 4.92 18.55 1.98
C ILE A 120 4.49 19.72 2.88
N ASN A 121 4.50 19.53 4.21
CA ASN A 121 4.13 20.52 5.22
C ASN A 121 5.32 21.35 5.74
N ASP A 122 6.56 21.01 5.38
CA ASP A 122 7.75 21.67 5.94
C ASP A 122 7.95 23.07 5.37
N SER A 123 7.40 24.08 6.03
CA SER A 123 7.46 25.50 5.63
C SER A 123 8.88 26.06 5.52
N LYS A 124 9.90 25.36 6.04
CA LYS A 124 11.31 25.75 5.88
C LYS A 124 11.83 25.47 4.48
N LEU A 125 11.15 24.60 3.71
CA LEU A 125 11.52 24.26 2.35
C LEU A 125 10.73 25.07 1.32
N PRO A 126 11.37 25.54 0.23
CA PRO A 126 10.67 26.13 -0.91
C PRO A 126 9.60 25.17 -1.49
N PRO A 127 8.46 25.68 -2.00
CA PRO A 127 7.36 24.87 -2.56
C PRO A 127 7.79 23.73 -3.48
N LEU A 128 8.70 24.02 -4.43
CA LEU A 128 9.21 23.03 -5.36
C LEU A 128 9.97 21.88 -4.66
N ARG A 129 10.79 22.21 -3.65
CA ARG A 129 11.54 21.22 -2.86
C ARG A 129 10.60 20.38 -1.98
N ARG A 130 9.55 20.98 -1.41
CA ARG A 130 8.49 20.25 -0.68
C ARG A 130 7.84 19.19 -1.56
N ARG A 131 7.44 19.59 -2.78
CA ARG A 131 6.78 18.69 -3.74
C ARG A 131 7.70 17.55 -4.18
N GLU A 132 8.96 17.86 -4.45
CA GLU A 132 9.92 16.83 -4.86
C GLU A 132 10.24 15.86 -3.72
N ALA A 133 10.49 16.36 -2.51
CA ALA A 133 10.75 15.51 -1.35
C ALA A 133 9.53 14.61 -1.01
N TRP A 134 8.32 15.17 -1.04
CA TRP A 134 7.08 14.41 -0.91
C TRP A 134 6.97 13.29 -1.94
N ARG A 135 7.20 13.61 -3.22
CA ARG A 135 7.14 12.64 -4.31
C ARG A 135 8.18 11.54 -4.12
N MET A 136 9.41 11.91 -3.81
CA MET A 136 10.51 10.97 -3.61
C MET A 136 10.27 10.03 -2.43
N SER A 137 9.71 10.53 -1.33
CA SER A 137 9.31 9.68 -0.19
C SER A 137 8.27 8.62 -0.57
N ILE A 138 7.28 8.98 -1.40
CA ILE A 138 6.27 8.04 -1.91
C ILE A 138 6.90 6.99 -2.83
N LEU A 139 7.78 7.41 -3.76
CA LEU A 139 8.47 6.48 -4.67
C LEU A 139 9.37 5.50 -3.92
N LYS A 140 10.10 5.98 -2.89
CA LYS A 140 10.91 5.13 -2.02
C LYS A 140 10.06 4.13 -1.24
N GLY A 141 8.95 4.58 -0.64
CA GLY A 141 8.02 3.68 0.07
C GLY A 141 7.42 2.62 -0.83
N ARG A 142 7.04 2.97 -2.06
CA ARG A 142 6.59 2.00 -3.08
C ARG A 142 7.67 0.98 -3.41
N ALA A 143 8.88 1.42 -3.74
CA ALA A 143 9.98 0.53 -4.10
C ALA A 143 10.34 -0.43 -2.95
N PHE A 144 10.32 0.07 -1.72
CA PHE A 144 10.52 -0.72 -0.50
C PHE A 144 9.43 -1.79 -0.35
N LEU A 145 8.17 -1.43 -0.54
CA LEU A 145 7.03 -2.35 -0.45
C LEU A 145 7.05 -3.42 -1.56
N GLU A 146 7.35 -3.03 -2.80
CA GLU A 146 7.52 -3.97 -3.92
C GLU A 146 8.67 -4.96 -3.67
N ARG A 147 9.75 -4.52 -3.02
CA ARG A 147 10.83 -5.43 -2.56
C ARG A 147 10.33 -6.38 -1.47
N GLY A 148 9.47 -5.89 -0.57
CA GLY A 148 8.80 -6.72 0.44
C GLY A 148 7.95 -7.82 -0.17
N ILE A 149 7.14 -7.49 -1.19
CA ILE A 149 6.33 -8.46 -1.94
C ILE A 149 7.22 -9.52 -2.61
N ARG A 150 8.35 -9.13 -3.22
CA ARG A 150 9.29 -10.13 -3.80
C ARG A 150 9.88 -11.09 -2.76
N ASN A 151 10.05 -10.65 -1.51
CA ASN A 151 10.53 -11.51 -0.43
C ASN A 151 9.41 -12.34 0.22
N ASN A 152 8.15 -11.94 0.04
CA ASN A 152 6.96 -12.51 0.66
C ASN A 152 5.82 -12.60 -0.37
N PRO A 153 5.99 -13.39 -1.45
CA PRO A 153 5.09 -13.35 -2.61
C PRO A 153 3.66 -13.80 -2.29
N ASP A 154 3.48 -14.65 -1.28
CA ASP A 154 2.19 -15.20 -0.86
C ASP A 154 1.49 -14.34 0.20
N ASP A 155 2.11 -13.24 0.65
CA ASP A 155 1.53 -12.35 1.65
C ASP A 155 0.53 -11.39 1.00
N TRP A 156 -0.74 -11.71 1.17
CA TRP A 156 -1.84 -10.93 0.60
C TRP A 156 -1.91 -9.50 1.14
N SER A 157 -1.45 -9.23 2.37
CA SER A 157 -1.60 -7.90 2.97
C SER A 157 -0.54 -6.94 2.46
N LEU A 158 0.65 -7.42 2.09
CA LEU A 158 1.63 -6.61 1.35
C LEU A 158 1.11 -6.21 -0.03
N LEU A 159 0.46 -7.14 -0.75
CA LEU A 159 -0.19 -6.86 -2.03
C LEU A 159 -1.34 -5.87 -1.87
N ALA A 160 -2.19 -6.03 -0.85
CA ALA A 160 -3.26 -5.09 -0.55
C ALA A 160 -2.74 -3.71 -0.14
N SER A 161 -1.62 -3.65 0.59
CA SER A 161 -0.94 -2.40 0.95
C SER A 161 -0.40 -1.67 -0.28
N LEU A 162 0.10 -2.39 -1.28
CA LEU A 162 0.51 -1.79 -2.55
C LEU A 162 -0.69 -1.24 -3.31
N GLY A 163 -1.79 -2.02 -3.38
CA GLY A 163 -3.05 -1.55 -3.95
C GLY A 163 -3.56 -0.26 -3.26
N PHE A 164 -3.43 -0.19 -1.93
CA PHE A 164 -3.82 0.98 -1.15
C PHE A 164 -2.96 2.20 -1.50
N LEU A 165 -1.64 2.07 -1.46
CA LEU A 165 -0.72 3.16 -1.79
C LEU A 165 -0.96 3.72 -3.20
N LEU A 166 -1.18 2.84 -4.17
CA LEU A 166 -1.38 3.22 -5.57
C LEU A 166 -2.76 3.84 -5.83
N SER A 167 -3.76 3.55 -5.00
CA SER A 167 -5.14 4.06 -5.17
C SER A 167 -5.51 5.19 -4.21
N ASP A 168 -4.63 5.54 -3.26
CA ASP A 168 -4.83 6.61 -2.29
C ASP A 168 -4.84 7.98 -2.98
N SER A 169 -5.94 8.72 -2.79
CA SER A 169 -6.18 10.03 -3.40
C SER A 169 -5.12 11.07 -3.09
N ASN A 170 -4.42 10.94 -1.96
CA ASN A 170 -3.37 11.85 -1.51
C ASN A 170 -1.97 11.40 -1.94
N LYS A 171 -1.83 10.24 -2.60
CA LYS A 171 -0.54 9.65 -2.96
C LYS A 171 -0.41 9.37 -4.44
N TYR A 172 -1.49 8.97 -5.12
CA TYR A 172 -1.41 8.66 -6.55
C TYR A 172 -0.91 9.82 -7.43
N PRO A 173 -1.08 11.12 -7.10
CA PRO A 173 -0.50 12.21 -7.88
C PRO A 173 1.04 12.22 -7.89
N ALA A 174 1.69 11.44 -7.01
CA ALA A 174 3.14 11.23 -7.03
C ALA A 174 3.59 10.34 -8.20
N PHE A 175 2.68 9.69 -8.92
CA PHE A 175 2.98 8.85 -10.09
C PHE A 175 2.70 9.62 -11.39
N ARG A 176 3.37 9.23 -12.48
CA ARG A 176 3.30 9.98 -13.76
C ARG A 176 2.04 9.66 -14.56
N ASP A 177 1.66 8.38 -14.59
CA ASP A 177 0.54 7.89 -15.38
C ASP A 177 -0.56 7.39 -14.46
N LYS A 178 -1.69 8.11 -14.45
CA LYS A 178 -2.86 7.80 -13.63
C LYS A 178 -3.46 6.43 -13.97
N ASN A 179 -3.64 6.14 -15.26
CA ASN A 179 -4.29 4.91 -15.72
C ASN A 179 -3.42 3.68 -15.43
N ALA A 180 -2.12 3.77 -15.70
CA ALA A 180 -1.18 2.72 -15.34
C ALA A 180 -1.12 2.48 -13.83
N THR A 181 -1.21 3.56 -13.03
CA THR A 181 -1.21 3.47 -11.56
C THR A 181 -2.46 2.78 -11.03
N PHE A 182 -3.66 3.18 -11.46
CA PHE A 182 -4.89 2.53 -11.02
C PHE A 182 -5.03 1.10 -11.54
N ALA A 183 -4.54 0.82 -12.75
CA ALA A 183 -4.46 -0.55 -13.25
C ALA A 183 -3.55 -1.43 -12.39
N ALA A 184 -2.38 -0.92 -12.00
CA ALA A 184 -1.47 -1.60 -11.08
C ALA A 184 -2.08 -1.78 -9.68
N ALA A 185 -2.84 -0.80 -9.18
CA ALA A 185 -3.56 -0.93 -7.91
C ALA A 185 -4.61 -2.04 -7.96
N ALA A 186 -5.42 -2.07 -9.02
CA ALA A 186 -6.41 -3.13 -9.25
C ALA A 186 -5.75 -4.50 -9.34
N ASP A 187 -4.62 -4.60 -10.05
CA ASP A 187 -3.87 -5.85 -10.16
C ASP A 187 -3.30 -6.34 -8.81
N ALA A 188 -2.75 -5.44 -8.00
CA ALA A 188 -2.24 -5.76 -6.68
C ALA A 188 -3.36 -6.30 -5.77
N TYR A 189 -4.53 -5.67 -5.76
CA TYR A 189 -5.68 -6.18 -5.00
C TYR A 189 -6.23 -7.51 -5.54
N ARG A 190 -6.26 -7.72 -6.87
CA ARG A 190 -6.67 -9.03 -7.44
C ARG A 190 -5.70 -10.14 -7.05
N LYS A 191 -4.40 -9.88 -7.05
CA LYS A 191 -3.38 -10.83 -6.59
C LYS A 191 -3.53 -11.12 -5.10
N ALA A 192 -3.81 -10.09 -4.28
CA ALA A 192 -4.13 -10.28 -2.87
C ALA A 192 -5.35 -11.19 -2.70
N ASP A 193 -6.44 -10.94 -3.43
CA ASP A 193 -7.65 -11.78 -3.39
C ASP A 193 -7.41 -13.23 -3.82
N ALA A 194 -6.61 -13.42 -4.88
CA ALA A 194 -6.27 -14.74 -5.40
C ALA A 194 -5.50 -15.64 -4.42
N SER A 195 -4.90 -15.06 -3.37
CA SER A 195 -4.28 -15.84 -2.29
C SER A 195 -5.26 -16.69 -1.48
N GLY A 196 -6.57 -16.39 -1.54
CA GLY A 196 -7.61 -17.04 -0.73
C GLY A 196 -7.68 -16.59 0.74
N ASN A 197 -6.70 -15.80 1.20
CA ASN A 197 -6.58 -15.35 2.59
C ASN A 197 -7.00 -13.88 2.81
N ALA A 198 -7.31 -13.16 1.73
CA ALA A 198 -7.63 -11.75 1.78
C ALA A 198 -8.99 -11.47 2.43
N LEU A 199 -9.07 -10.33 3.13
CA LEU A 199 -10.32 -9.84 3.69
C LEU A 199 -11.29 -9.39 2.58
N GLY A 200 -12.60 -9.52 2.82
CA GLY A 200 -13.62 -9.27 1.80
C GLY A 200 -13.64 -7.87 1.19
N TYR A 201 -13.05 -6.86 1.84
CA TYR A 201 -12.93 -5.52 1.26
C TYR A 201 -11.98 -5.47 0.06
N VAL A 202 -11.00 -6.37 -0.02
CA VAL A 202 -9.95 -6.39 -1.06
C VAL A 202 -10.56 -6.50 -2.46
N LYS A 203 -11.59 -7.34 -2.62
CA LYS A 203 -12.35 -7.48 -3.88
C LYS A 203 -12.98 -6.15 -4.33
N ARG A 204 -13.59 -5.41 -3.39
CA ARG A 204 -14.18 -4.11 -3.67
C ARG A 204 -13.11 -3.08 -4.02
N SER A 205 -11.98 -3.08 -3.31
CA SER A 205 -10.87 -2.17 -3.61
C SER A 205 -10.25 -2.42 -4.99
N ALA A 206 -10.16 -3.69 -5.43
CA ALA A 206 -9.76 -4.02 -6.80
C ALA A 206 -10.70 -3.39 -7.83
N PHE A 207 -12.01 -3.53 -7.62
CA PHE A 207 -13.04 -2.90 -8.44
C PHE A 207 -12.95 -1.37 -8.42
N TYR A 208 -12.80 -0.75 -7.24
CA TYR A 208 -12.71 0.71 -7.14
C TYR A 208 -11.49 1.28 -7.84
N ALA A 209 -10.36 0.58 -7.81
CA ALA A 209 -9.19 0.96 -8.60
C ALA A 209 -9.46 0.78 -10.10
N LEU A 210 -10.04 -0.35 -10.50
CA LEU A 210 -10.39 -0.65 -11.89
C LEU A 210 -11.32 0.40 -12.50
N ALA A 211 -12.34 0.84 -11.76
CA ALA A 211 -13.32 1.83 -12.22
C ALA A 211 -12.71 3.21 -12.51
N ARG A 212 -11.48 3.49 -12.04
CA ARG A 212 -10.75 4.74 -12.30
C ARG A 212 -9.81 4.68 -13.51
N VAL A 213 -9.73 3.53 -14.18
CA VAL A 213 -8.90 3.33 -15.38
C VAL A 213 -9.73 3.65 -16.61
N ASP A 214 -9.37 4.73 -17.30
CA ASP A 214 -10.08 5.16 -18.51
C ASP A 214 -10.01 4.06 -19.59
N GLY A 215 -11.12 3.80 -20.28
CA GLY A 215 -11.23 2.77 -21.31
C GLY A 215 -11.46 1.35 -20.78
N ARG A 216 -11.66 1.17 -19.46
CA ARG A 216 -11.99 -0.13 -18.84
C ARG A 216 -13.35 -0.16 -18.14
N GLU A 217 -14.24 0.73 -18.54
CA GLU A 217 -15.56 0.91 -17.95
C GLU A 217 -16.43 -0.35 -18.13
N ALA A 218 -16.40 -1.00 -19.31
CA ALA A 218 -17.14 -2.25 -19.55
C ALA A 218 -16.73 -3.36 -18.58
N GLU A 219 -15.43 -3.49 -18.33
CA GLU A 219 -14.91 -4.48 -17.39
C GLU A 219 -15.24 -4.13 -15.95
N ALA A 220 -15.10 -2.85 -15.58
CA ALA A 220 -15.50 -2.35 -14.28
C ALA A 220 -16.99 -2.59 -14.03
N LEU A 221 -17.87 -2.38 -15.02
CA LEU A 221 -19.31 -2.58 -14.91
C LEU A 221 -19.66 -4.05 -14.69
N LYS A 222 -19.00 -4.96 -15.43
CA LYS A 222 -19.16 -6.40 -15.23
C LYS A 222 -18.81 -6.78 -13.79
N GLU A 223 -17.73 -6.25 -13.25
CA GLU A 223 -17.30 -6.51 -11.89
C GLU A 223 -18.23 -5.88 -10.84
N ALA A 224 -18.73 -4.66 -11.09
CA ALA A 224 -19.72 -3.99 -10.24
C ALA A 224 -20.98 -4.84 -10.08
N ARG A 225 -21.55 -5.33 -11.21
CA ARG A 225 -22.72 -6.21 -11.24
C ARG A 225 -22.46 -7.51 -10.47
N ARG A 226 -21.30 -8.14 -10.69
CA ARG A 226 -20.89 -9.38 -10.01
C ARG A 226 -20.80 -9.19 -8.49
N LEU A 227 -20.19 -8.11 -8.03
CA LEU A 227 -20.07 -7.81 -6.60
C LEU A 227 -21.42 -7.44 -5.98
N TYR A 228 -22.24 -6.64 -6.67
CA TYR A 228 -23.57 -6.26 -6.22
C TYR A 228 -24.50 -7.47 -6.04
N ALA A 229 -24.44 -8.45 -6.95
CA ALA A 229 -25.22 -9.68 -6.91
C ALA A 229 -24.87 -10.61 -5.74
N GLN A 230 -23.69 -10.47 -5.12
CA GLN A 230 -23.29 -11.25 -3.94
C GLN A 230 -24.00 -10.82 -2.64
N GLY A 231 -24.85 -9.79 -2.71
CA GLY A 231 -25.73 -9.38 -1.63
C GLY A 231 -25.23 -8.17 -0.83
N LYS A 232 -25.96 -7.88 0.25
CA LYS A 232 -25.88 -6.62 1.01
C LYS A 232 -24.49 -6.28 1.54
N ILE A 233 -23.62 -7.28 1.75
CA ILE A 233 -22.24 -7.06 2.20
C ILE A 233 -21.42 -6.18 1.25
N ASN A 234 -21.77 -6.16 -0.04
CA ASN A 234 -21.10 -5.34 -1.06
C ASN A 234 -21.87 -4.07 -1.41
N HIS A 235 -23.05 -3.85 -0.84
CA HIS A 235 -23.92 -2.70 -1.15
C HIS A 235 -23.46 -1.39 -0.47
N THR A 236 -22.15 -1.18 -0.40
CA THR A 236 -21.56 0.04 0.17
C THR A 236 -21.81 1.24 -0.73
N PRO A 237 -21.83 2.48 -0.20
CA PRO A 237 -22.12 3.70 -0.97
C PRO A 237 -21.26 3.85 -2.23
N THR A 238 -19.94 3.66 -2.13
CA THR A 238 -19.03 3.75 -3.29
C THR A 238 -19.33 2.71 -4.37
N LEU A 239 -19.69 1.47 -3.99
CA LEU A 239 -20.02 0.44 -4.97
C LEU A 239 -21.31 0.77 -5.70
N LYS A 240 -22.34 1.22 -4.97
CA LYS A 240 -23.61 1.65 -5.55
C LYS A 240 -23.43 2.86 -6.48
N ALA A 241 -22.66 3.86 -6.05
CA ALA A 241 -22.34 5.03 -6.85
C ALA A 241 -21.64 4.63 -8.16
N LEU A 242 -20.62 3.78 -8.09
CA LEU A 242 -19.92 3.33 -9.30
C LEU A 242 -20.76 2.42 -10.17
N LEU A 243 -21.64 1.58 -9.61
CA LEU A 243 -22.59 0.80 -10.40
C LEU A 243 -23.53 1.71 -11.19
N PHE A 244 -24.12 2.71 -10.54
CA PHE A 244 -24.97 3.72 -11.19
C PHE A 244 -24.21 4.46 -12.30
N VAL A 245 -23.02 4.97 -12.00
CA VAL A 245 -22.19 5.71 -12.96
C VAL A 245 -21.81 4.86 -14.17
N LEU A 246 -21.44 3.60 -13.95
CA LEU A 246 -21.04 2.71 -15.02
C LEU A 246 -22.24 2.23 -15.86
N GLN A 247 -23.44 2.13 -15.28
CA GLN A 247 -24.67 1.91 -16.05
C GLN A 247 -25.02 3.13 -16.91
N ALA A 248 -24.80 4.36 -16.41
CA ALA A 248 -24.98 5.59 -17.18
C ALA A 248 -23.96 5.73 -18.31
N TRP A 249 -22.76 5.19 -18.12
CA TRP A 249 -21.78 5.06 -19.20
C TRP A 249 -22.23 4.06 -20.28
N GLU A 250 -22.73 2.89 -19.88
CA GLU A 250 -23.17 1.85 -20.82
C GLU A 250 -24.43 2.27 -21.59
N ASN A 251 -25.36 2.94 -20.93
CA ASN A 251 -26.58 3.48 -21.53
C ASN A 251 -26.78 4.96 -21.15
N PRO A 252 -26.27 5.90 -21.97
CA PRO A 252 -26.44 7.33 -21.73
C PRO A 252 -27.90 7.83 -21.75
N GLN A 253 -28.84 7.01 -22.27
CA GLN A 253 -30.27 7.32 -22.34
C GLN A 253 -31.09 6.66 -21.21
N MET A 254 -30.43 6.07 -20.21
CA MET A 254 -31.12 5.46 -19.07
C MET A 254 -31.96 6.51 -18.31
N ASP A 255 -33.08 6.07 -17.74
CA ASP A 255 -33.82 6.88 -16.78
C ASP A 255 -32.99 7.01 -15.49
N LEU A 256 -32.27 8.12 -15.37
CA LEU A 256 -31.35 8.38 -14.26
C LEU A 256 -32.08 8.46 -12.91
N LEU A 257 -33.30 9.03 -12.87
CA LEU A 257 -34.05 9.17 -11.63
C LEU A 257 -34.57 7.82 -11.16
N ALA A 258 -35.22 7.06 -12.04
CA ALA A 258 -35.75 5.73 -11.70
C ALA A 258 -34.61 4.79 -11.28
N SER A 259 -33.50 4.79 -12.01
CA SER A 259 -32.35 3.93 -11.70
C SER A 259 -31.65 4.32 -10.41
N ALA A 260 -31.55 5.62 -10.11
CA ALA A 260 -31.01 6.07 -8.83
C ALA A 260 -31.89 5.59 -7.67
N VAL A 261 -33.20 5.74 -7.77
CA VAL A 261 -34.13 5.23 -6.74
C VAL A 261 -34.05 3.71 -6.60
N GLU A 262 -33.93 2.97 -7.71
CA GLU A 262 -33.75 1.51 -7.67
C GLU A 262 -32.48 1.10 -6.90
N ILE A 263 -31.35 1.74 -7.18
CA ILE A 263 -30.05 1.36 -6.61
C ILE A 263 -29.92 1.83 -5.16
N PHE A 264 -30.36 3.06 -4.86
CA PHE A 264 -30.16 3.71 -3.56
C PHE A 264 -31.38 3.59 -2.63
N GLY A 265 -32.54 3.17 -3.14
CA GLY A 265 -33.76 2.89 -2.38
C GLY A 265 -34.72 4.08 -2.28
N THR A 266 -34.22 5.29 -2.02
CA THR A 266 -35.04 6.51 -1.96
C THR A 266 -34.36 7.69 -2.68
N PRO A 267 -35.12 8.71 -3.13
CA PRO A 267 -34.55 9.92 -3.71
C PRO A 267 -33.59 10.65 -2.78
N GLU A 268 -33.86 10.69 -1.47
CA GLU A 268 -33.01 11.36 -0.48
C GLU A 268 -31.65 10.67 -0.35
N ASN A 269 -31.64 9.34 -0.23
CA ASN A 269 -30.41 8.57 -0.14
C ASN A 269 -29.62 8.59 -1.45
N ALA A 270 -30.32 8.58 -2.59
CA ALA A 270 -29.70 8.78 -3.90
C ALA A 270 -29.01 10.14 -3.99
N TYR A 271 -29.71 11.21 -3.58
CA TYR A 271 -29.18 12.57 -3.59
C TYR A 271 -27.96 12.70 -2.68
N GLU A 272 -28.01 12.16 -1.45
CA GLU A 272 -26.89 12.19 -0.51
C GLU A 272 -25.65 11.49 -1.09
N ILE A 273 -25.78 10.25 -1.56
CA ILE A 273 -24.65 9.46 -2.05
C ILE A 273 -24.08 10.05 -3.34
N LEU A 274 -24.91 10.46 -4.29
CA LEU A 274 -24.45 11.05 -5.55
C LEU A 274 -23.83 12.43 -5.33
N SER A 275 -24.35 13.22 -4.39
CA SER A 275 -23.74 14.49 -3.95
C SER A 275 -22.35 14.26 -3.38
N MET A 276 -22.19 13.27 -2.49
CA MET A 276 -20.88 12.91 -1.95
C MET A 276 -19.92 12.42 -3.05
N HIS A 277 -20.40 11.62 -3.99
CA HIS A 277 -19.61 11.14 -5.12
C HIS A 277 -19.15 12.30 -6.02
N TRP A 278 -20.04 13.23 -6.34
CA TRP A 278 -19.75 14.44 -7.11
C TRP A 278 -18.65 15.28 -6.47
N ARG A 279 -18.72 15.49 -5.15
CA ARG A 279 -17.72 16.27 -4.42
C ARG A 279 -16.35 15.57 -4.30
N ARG A 280 -16.25 14.30 -4.69
CA ARG A 280 -15.04 13.46 -4.66
C ARG A 280 -14.45 13.18 -6.05
N THR A 281 -14.85 13.92 -7.09
CA THR A 281 -14.32 13.82 -8.47
C THR A 281 -12.79 13.80 -8.55
N ARG A 282 -12.10 14.52 -7.67
CA ARG A 282 -10.63 14.53 -7.59
C ARG A 282 -10.00 13.16 -7.34
N GLU A 283 -10.75 12.19 -6.80
CA GLU A 283 -10.24 10.85 -6.52
C GLU A 283 -10.10 10.01 -7.80
N GLY A 284 -10.39 10.60 -8.96
CA GLY A 284 -10.23 9.97 -10.26
C GLY A 284 -11.36 9.02 -10.64
N PHE A 285 -12.45 9.00 -9.85
CA PHE A 285 -13.65 8.21 -10.16
C PHE A 285 -14.44 8.82 -11.33
N PRO A 286 -15.09 7.99 -12.15
CA PRO A 286 -15.97 8.46 -13.21
C PRO A 286 -17.22 9.14 -12.64
N VAL A 287 -17.83 10.04 -13.41
CA VAL A 287 -19.04 10.79 -13.00
C VAL A 287 -20.13 10.85 -14.08
N TYR A 288 -20.15 9.87 -14.99
CA TYR A 288 -21.18 9.75 -16.02
C TYR A 288 -22.60 9.80 -15.42
N GLY A 289 -23.45 10.68 -15.95
CA GLY A 289 -24.84 10.86 -15.51
C GLY A 289 -25.03 11.50 -14.13
N VAL A 290 -23.98 11.73 -13.33
CA VAL A 290 -24.10 12.16 -11.93
C VAL A 290 -24.70 13.56 -11.79
N SER A 291 -24.20 14.54 -12.55
CA SER A 291 -24.70 15.92 -12.48
C SER A 291 -26.16 16.02 -12.91
N GLN A 292 -26.54 15.32 -13.98
CA GLN A 292 -27.93 15.29 -14.46
C GLN A 292 -28.84 14.58 -13.46
N ALA A 293 -28.40 13.48 -12.86
CA ALA A 293 -29.15 12.78 -11.83
C ALA A 293 -29.36 13.66 -10.59
N ILE A 294 -28.33 14.41 -10.18
CA ILE A 294 -28.42 15.40 -9.10
C ILE A 294 -29.49 16.45 -9.40
N LEU A 295 -29.50 17.04 -10.60
CA LEU A 295 -30.51 18.03 -10.98
C LEU A 295 -31.94 17.47 -10.93
N LEU A 296 -32.15 16.25 -11.43
CA LEU A 296 -33.45 15.57 -11.39
C LEU A 296 -33.90 15.27 -9.95
N LEU A 297 -32.95 14.88 -9.09
CA LEU A 297 -33.22 14.63 -7.67
C LEU A 297 -33.51 15.94 -6.92
N GLU A 298 -32.78 17.01 -7.21
CA GLU A 298 -33.01 18.35 -6.64
C GLU A 298 -34.39 18.88 -7.02
N GLU A 299 -34.83 18.70 -8.27
CA GLU A 299 -36.19 19.02 -8.70
C GLU A 299 -37.23 18.18 -7.95
N ARG A 300 -37.02 16.86 -7.85
CA ARG A 300 -37.94 15.94 -7.17
C ARG A 300 -38.09 16.22 -5.67
N LEU A 301 -37.01 16.69 -5.04
CA LEU A 301 -36.89 16.97 -3.61
C LEU A 301 -37.12 18.45 -3.27
N GLU A 302 -37.44 19.28 -4.27
CA GLU A 302 -37.66 20.73 -4.11
C GLU A 302 -36.45 21.45 -3.48
N VAL A 303 -35.23 21.01 -3.80
CA VAL A 303 -33.99 21.63 -3.30
C VAL A 303 -33.83 23.02 -3.95
N PRO A 304 -33.70 24.10 -3.18
CA PRO A 304 -33.46 25.43 -3.73
C PRO A 304 -32.17 25.48 -4.56
N LYS A 305 -32.20 26.17 -5.71
CA LYS A 305 -31.04 26.24 -6.64
C LYS A 305 -29.78 26.80 -5.97
N ASP A 306 -29.90 27.75 -5.05
CA ASP A 306 -28.79 28.32 -4.28
C ASP A 306 -28.14 27.30 -3.32
N LYS A 307 -28.84 26.21 -3.00
CA LYS A 307 -28.37 25.10 -2.16
C LYS A 307 -27.91 23.88 -2.95
N SER A 308 -27.94 23.94 -4.29
CA SER A 308 -27.49 22.83 -5.13
C SER A 308 -26.05 22.45 -4.82
N VAL A 309 -25.79 21.14 -4.67
CA VAL A 309 -24.42 20.65 -4.44
C VAL A 309 -23.49 20.98 -5.61
N LEU A 310 -24.04 21.15 -6.81
CA LEU A 310 -23.28 21.50 -8.01
C LEU A 310 -22.69 22.90 -7.94
N ASN A 311 -23.28 23.78 -7.11
CA ASN A 311 -22.80 25.14 -6.87
C ASN A 311 -21.77 25.21 -5.73
N LEU A 312 -21.61 24.14 -4.95
CA LEU A 312 -20.64 24.10 -3.86
C LEU A 312 -19.23 23.87 -4.41
N PRO A 313 -18.19 24.45 -3.79
CA PRO A 313 -16.83 24.06 -4.10
C PRO A 313 -16.66 22.56 -3.84
N LEU A 314 -15.96 21.91 -4.78
CA LEU A 314 -15.45 20.56 -4.57
C LEU A 314 -14.69 20.54 -3.25
N LEU A 315 -14.73 19.39 -2.55
CA LEU A 315 -14.06 19.31 -1.26
C LEU A 315 -12.58 19.67 -1.41
N ALA A 316 -12.16 20.58 -0.56
CA ALA A 316 -10.78 20.96 -0.35
C ALA A 316 -9.89 19.74 -0.11
N PRO A 317 -8.71 19.61 -0.74
CA PRO A 317 -7.71 18.60 -0.41
C PRO A 317 -7.51 18.46 1.09
N GLY A 318 -7.31 17.23 1.54
CA GLY A 318 -6.42 16.98 2.67
C GLY A 318 -4.97 16.89 2.21
N GLY A 319 -4.55 17.74 1.25
CA GLY A 319 -3.32 17.56 0.47
C GLY A 319 -2.88 18.78 -0.36
N PRO A 320 -1.72 18.70 -1.03
CA PRO A 320 -0.88 19.86 -1.36
C PRO A 320 -1.48 20.93 -2.28
N ASP A 321 -2.33 20.60 -3.25
CA ASP A 321 -2.71 21.55 -4.30
C ASP A 321 -3.62 22.71 -3.80
N GLU A 322 -4.05 22.69 -2.53
CA GLU A 322 -4.67 23.84 -1.84
C GLU A 322 -3.75 24.66 -0.93
N TRP A 323 -2.52 24.23 -0.65
CA TRP A 323 -1.53 25.07 0.08
C TRP A 323 -0.78 26.04 -0.82
N PHE A 324 -1.01 25.94 -2.12
CA PHE A 324 -0.29 26.68 -3.15
C PHE A 324 -1.23 27.55 -4.00
N ARG A 325 -2.44 27.83 -3.50
CA ARG A 325 -3.26 28.95 -3.99
C ARG A 325 -2.84 30.25 -3.32
#